data_AF-A0A3A4VST8-F1
#
_entry.id   AF-A0A3A4VST8-F1
#
_cell.length_a   1.000
_cell.length_b   1.000
_cell.length_c   1.000
_cell.angle_alpha   90.00
_cell.angle_beta   90.00
_cell.angle_gamma   90.00
#
_symmetry.space_group_name_H-M   'P 1'
#
loop_
_entity.id
_entity.type
_entity.pdbx_description
1 polymer ?
#
loop_
_entity_poly.entity_id
_entity_poly.type
_entity_poly.pdbx_seq_one_letter_code
_entity_poly.pdbx_strand_id
1 'polypeptide(L)' 'METFIRTIAIIIEVAILAGLAYAILNGVRLTAFTLGIGQRYHKAITGALFIVGVIVTIFFIAHLTAFYPAG' A
#
# COMPACT_ATOMS: atom_id res chain seq x y z
N MET A 1 -10.14 5.15 27.27
CA MET A 1 -8.68 5.18 26.98
C MET A 1 -8.29 4.13 25.95
N GLU A 2 -8.84 2.92 26.03
CA GLU A 2 -8.55 1.81 25.10
C GLU A 2 -8.92 2.07 23.64
N THR A 3 -10.11 2.62 23.38
CA THR A 3 -10.56 2.92 22.00
C THR A 3 -9.69 3.97 21.31
N PHE A 4 -9.21 4.97 22.04
CA PHE A 4 -8.35 6.02 21.49
C PHE A 4 -6.96 5.48 21.12
N ILE A 5 -6.33 4.70 22.00
CA ILE A 5 -5.04 4.08 21.71
C ILE A 5 -5.15 3.05 20.59
N ARG A 6 -6.24 2.27 20.54
CA ARG A 6 -6.51 1.34 19.44
C ARG A 6 -6.65 2.05 18.09
N THR A 7 -7.39 3.16 18.03
CA THR A 7 -7.50 3.95 16.80
C THR A 7 -6.15 4.48 16.33
N ILE A 8 -5.33 5.00 17.26
CA ILE A 8 -3.98 5.47 16.93
C ILE A 8 -3.10 4.32 16.42
N ALA A 9 -3.15 3.15 17.06
CA ALA A 9 -2.40 1.98 16.63
C ALA A 9 -2.78 1.57 15.20
N ILE A 10 -4.08 1.50 14.88
CA ILE A 10 -4.56 1.18 13.53
C ILE A 10 -4.05 2.21 12.51
N ILE A 11 -4.11 3.51 12.82
CA ILE A 11 -3.63 4.56 11.91
C ILE A 11 -2.13 4.42 11.65
N ILE A 12 -1.33 4.21 12.69
CA ILE A 12 0.12 4.04 12.57
C ILE A 12 0.43 2.79 11.74
N GLU A 13 -0.26 1.69 11.99
CA GLU A 13 -0.01 0.43 11.30
C GLU A 13 -0.40 0.51 9.82
N VAL A 14 -1.54 1.13 9.49
CA VAL A 14 -1.91 1.44 8.09
C VAL A 14 -0.84 2.31 7.43
N ALA A 15 -0.32 3.33 8.11
CA ALA A 15 0.69 4.21 7.55
C ALA A 15 2.01 3.49 7.26
N ILE A 16 2.45 2.61 8.18
CA ILE A 16 3.66 1.79 7.99
C ILE A 16 3.47 0.83 6.82
N LEU A 17 2.35 0.12 6.78
CA LEU A 17 2.08 -0.86 5.72
C LEU A 17 1.89 -0.21 4.35
N ALA A 18 1.22 0.95 4.29
CA ALA A 18 1.09 1.73 3.06
C ALA A 18 2.46 2.24 2.57
N GLY A 19 3.32 2.71 3.47
CA GLY A 19 4.70 3.11 3.16
C GLY A 19 5.53 1.94 2.63
N LEU A 20 5.43 0.77 3.26
CA LEU A 20 6.11 -0.44 2.81
C LEU A 20 5.63 -0.90 1.43
N ALA A 21 4.30 -0.93 1.21
CA ALA A 21 3.73 -1.26 -0.08
C ALA A 21 4.17 -0.28 -1.17
N TYR A 22 4.20 1.02 -0.88
CA TYR A 22 4.70 2.03 -1.80
C TYR A 22 6.17 1.82 -2.16
N ALA A 23 7.02 1.51 -1.18
CA ALA A 23 8.43 1.21 -1.40
C ALA A 23 8.61 -0.03 -2.31
N ILE A 24 7.85 -1.10 -2.06
CA ILE A 24 7.87 -2.32 -2.88
C ILE A 24 7.42 -2.01 -4.32
N LEU A 25 6.30 -1.29 -4.49
CA LEU A 25 5.77 -0.96 -5.82
C LEU A 25 6.73 -0.07 -6.62
N ASN A 26 7.43 0.86 -5.95
CA ASN A 26 8.50 1.62 -6.60
C ASN A 26 9.71 0.77 -6.94
N GLY A 27 10.06 -0.21 -6.10
CA GLY A 27 11.05 -1.23 -6.43
C GLY A 27 10.70 -1.97 -7.72
N VAL A 28 9.45 -2.45 -7.82
CA VAL A 28 8.94 -3.11 -9.04
C VAL A 28 9.01 -2.19 -10.25
N ARG A 29 8.62 -0.91 -10.10
CA ARG A 29 8.73 0.09 -11.16
C ARG A 29 10.18 0.25 -11.62
N LEU A 30 11.13 0.35 -10.70
CA LEU A 30 12.54 0.51 -11.00
C LEU A 30 13.12 -0.73 -11.70
N THR A 31 12.75 -1.93 -11.24
CA THR A 31 13.12 -3.20 -11.89
C THR A 31 12.53 -3.30 -13.29
N ALA A 32 11.28 -2.90 -13.49
CA ALA A 32 10.67 -2.85 -14.83
C ALA A 32 11.48 -1.95 -15.78
N PHE A 33 11.93 -0.79 -15.30
CA PHE A 33 12.83 0.08 -16.07
C PHE A 33 14.21 -0.55 -16.32
N THR A 34 14.81 -1.22 -15.33
CA THR A 34 16.14 -1.82 -15.50
C THR A 34 16.14 -2.96 -16.50
N LEU A 35 15.01 -3.65 -16.69
CA LEU A 35 14.83 -4.72 -17.68
C LEU A 35 14.61 -4.20 -19.11
N GLY A 36 14.71 -2.88 -19.33
CA GLY A 36 14.61 -2.29 -20.65
C GLY A 36 13.17 -2.05 -21.13
N ILE A 37 12.19 -2.08 -20.23
CA ILE A 37 10.83 -1.67 -20.58
C ILE A 37 10.84 -0.18 -20.89
N GLY A 38 10.76 0.15 -22.18
CA GLY A 38 10.89 1.52 -22.68
C GLY A 38 9.77 2.46 -22.19
N GLN A 39 10.03 3.77 -22.30
CA GLN A 39 9.13 4.88 -21.91
C GLN A 39 7.68 4.73 -22.43
N ARG A 40 7.48 4.01 -23.53
CA ARG A 40 6.16 3.70 -24.10
C ARG A 40 5.21 3.01 -23.11
N TYR A 41 5.72 2.15 -22.23
CA TYR A 41 4.91 1.41 -21.25
C TYR A 41 4.93 2.04 -19.86
N HIS A 42 5.68 3.12 -19.65
CA HIS A 42 5.84 3.73 -18.34
C HIS A 42 4.51 4.17 -17.73
N LYS A 43 3.63 4.78 -18.53
CA LYS A 43 2.29 5.21 -18.08
C LYS A 43 1.41 4.01 -17.71
N ALA A 44 1.44 2.94 -18.50
CA ALA A 44 0.67 1.73 -18.25
C ALA A 44 1.12 1.03 -16.95
N ILE A 45 2.44 0.87 -16.76
CA ILE A 45 3.01 0.26 -15.56
C ILE A 45 2.71 1.10 -14.33
N THR A 46 2.87 2.42 -14.42
CA THR A 46 2.57 3.31 -13.29
C THR A 46 1.08 3.26 -12.92
N GLY A 47 0.19 3.22 -13.92
CA GLY A 47 -1.25 3.05 -13.68
C GLY A 47 -1.58 1.70 -13.04
N ALA A 48 -1.00 0.60 -13.54
CA ALA A 48 -1.19 -0.72 -12.96
C ALA A 48 -0.69 -0.79 -11.52
N LEU A 49 0.51 -0.26 -11.23
CA LEU A 49 1.07 -0.21 -9.88
C LEU A 49 0.23 0.68 -8.95
N PHE A 50 -0.36 1.77 -9.45
CA PHE A 50 -1.28 2.60 -8.68
C PHE A 50 -2.54 1.82 -8.30
N ILE A 51 -3.15 1.11 -9.24
CA ILE A 51 -4.33 0.26 -8.96
C ILE A 51 -4.00 -0.79 -7.91
N VAL A 52 -2.85 -1.49 -8.06
CA VAL A 52 -2.39 -2.46 -7.07
C VAL A 52 -2.18 -1.80 -5.70
N GLY A 53 -1.56 -0.63 -5.64
CA GLY A 53 -1.37 0.12 -4.41
C GLY A 53 -2.67 0.51 -3.71
N VAL A 54 -3.69 0.90 -4.47
CA VAL A 54 -5.03 1.19 -3.94
C VAL A 54 -5.67 -0.07 -3.37
N ILE A 55 -5.64 -1.19 -4.11
CA ILE A 55 -6.20 -2.48 -3.65
C ILE A 55 -5.52 -2.93 -2.36
N VAL A 56 -4.19 -2.86 -2.30
CA VAL A 56 -3.41 -3.24 -1.12
C VAL A 56 -3.73 -2.34 0.08
N THR A 57 -3.87 -1.03 -0.13
CA THR A 57 -4.26 -0.09 0.93
C THR A 57 -5.66 -0.42 1.49
N ILE A 58 -6.63 -0.66 0.61
CA ILE A 58 -7.99 -1.05 1.03
C ILE A 58 -7.96 -2.36 1.82
N PHE A 59 -7.17 -3.34 1.35
CA PHE A 59 -6.99 -4.61 2.04
C PHE A 59 -6.42 -4.42 3.45
N PHE A 60 -5.39 -3.59 3.63
CA PHE A 60 -4.82 -3.33 4.96
C PHE A 60 -5.81 -2.66 5.89
N ILE A 61 -6.60 -1.70 5.41
CA ILE A 61 -7.66 -1.07 6.22
C ILE A 61 -8.69 -2.11 6.65
N ALA A 62 -9.19 -2.93 5.71
CA ALA A 62 -10.15 -3.99 6.01
C ALA A 62 -9.59 -5.05 6.98
N HIS A 63 -8.32 -5.43 6.80
CA HIS A 63 -7.64 -6.37 7.68
C HIS A 63 -7.51 -5.81 9.09
N LEU A 64 -6.97 -4.61 9.26
CA LEU A 64 -6.75 -4.03 10.58
C LEU A 64 -8.05 -3.71 11.32
N THR A 65 -9.11 -3.33 10.59
CA THR A 65 -10.45 -3.17 11.19
C THR A 65 -11.07 -4.49 11.63
N ALA A 66 -10.81 -5.59 10.92
CA ALA A 66 -11.23 -6.93 11.32
C ALA A 66 -10.43 -7.47 12.52
N PHE A 67 -9.13 -7.16 12.62
CA PHE A 67 -8.27 -7.59 13.73
C PHE A 67 -8.51 -6.81 15.02
N TYR A 68 -8.98 -5.56 14.94
CA TYR A 68 -9.31 -4.72 16.09
C TYR A 68 -10.80 -4.31 16.09
N PRO A 69 -11.74 -5.26 16.25
CA PRO A 69 -13.17 -4.96 16.20
C PRO A 69 -13.58 -4.06 17.38
N ALA A 70 -14.26 -2.96 17.10
CA ALA A 70 -14.62 -1.91 18.07
C ALA A 70 -15.72 -2.30 19.10
N GLY A 71 -15.90 -3.58 19.37
CA GLY A 71 -16.83 -4.11 20.38
C GLY A 71 -16.23 -4.18 21.77
#